data_AF-A0A2G6CD21-F1
#
_entry.id   AF-A0A2G6CD21-F1
#
_cell.length_a   1.000
_cell.length_b   1.000
_cell.length_c   1.000
_cell.angle_alpha   90.00
_cell.angle_beta   90.00
_cell.angle_gamma   90.00
#
_symmetry.space_group_name_H-M   'P 1'
#
loop_
_entity.id
_entity.type
_entity.pdbx_description
1 polymer ?
#
loop_
_entity_poly.entity_id
_entity_poly.type
_entity_poly.pdbx_seq_one_letter_code
_entity_poly.pdbx_strand_id
1 'polypeptide(L)' 'MSMIFAPADADSLPLFILEPDGLQGWLADQPDHVGRWLNSMGFEASLGQTCL' A
#
# COMPACT_ATOMS: atom_id res chain seq x y z
N MET A 1 -17.28 8.51 -24.46
CA MET A 1 -16.60 7.34 -23.84
C MET A 1 -17.29 7.06 -22.53
N SER A 2 -17.86 5.86 -22.35
CA SER A 2 -18.45 5.43 -21.08
C SER A 2 -17.37 4.81 -20.20
N MET A 3 -17.05 5.46 -19.07
CA MET A 3 -16.24 4.83 -18.03
C MET A 3 -17.16 3.89 -17.25
N ILE A 4 -16.90 2.58 -17.36
CA ILE A 4 -17.64 1.53 -16.64
C ILE A 4 -16.70 0.86 -15.64
N PHE A 5 -17.23 0.39 -14.53
CA PHE A 5 -16.46 -0.42 -13.58
C PHE A 5 -16.01 -1.74 -14.22
N ALA A 6 -14.86 -2.23 -13.76
CA ALA A 6 -14.38 -3.55 -14.14
C ALA A 6 -15.30 -4.66 -13.58
N PRO A 7 -15.34 -5.83 -14.23
CA PRO A 7 -15.94 -7.03 -13.66
C PRO A 7 -15.36 -7.37 -12.28
N ALA A 8 -16.15 -8.01 -11.42
CA ALA A 8 -15.75 -8.33 -10.04
C ALA A 8 -14.56 -9.30 -9.95
N ASP A 9 -14.30 -10.05 -11.02
CA ASP A 9 -13.26 -11.07 -11.16
C ASP A 9 -12.08 -10.60 -12.04
N ALA A 10 -12.04 -9.32 -12.40
CA ALA A 10 -10.92 -8.77 -13.14
C ALA A 10 -9.63 -8.79 -12.30
N ASP A 11 -8.50 -9.08 -12.94
CA ASP A 11 -7.19 -9.01 -12.29
C ASP A 11 -6.97 -7.63 -11.67
N SER A 12 -6.52 -7.63 -10.42
CA SER A 12 -6.27 -6.42 -9.64
C SER A 12 -4.96 -6.50 -8.87
N LEU A 13 -4.35 -5.34 -8.64
CA LEU A 13 -3.20 -5.24 -7.75
C LEU A 13 -3.70 -5.24 -6.30
N PRO A 14 -3.19 -6.12 -5.42
CA PRO A 14 -3.52 -6.08 -4.01
C PRO A 14 -3.13 -4.73 -3.42
N LEU A 15 -4.10 -4.05 -2.80
CA LEU A 15 -3.88 -2.80 -2.06
C LEU A 15 -4.12 -3.06 -0.58
N PHE A 16 -3.13 -2.74 0.24
CA PHE A 16 -3.22 -2.88 1.69
C PHE A 16 -3.41 -1.51 2.33
N ILE A 17 -4.41 -1.38 3.20
CA ILE A 17 -4.71 -0.14 3.92
C ILE A 17 -3.92 -0.14 5.23
N LEU A 18 -3.13 0.91 5.44
CA LEU A 18 -2.37 1.14 6.67
C LEU A 18 -2.94 2.34 7.42
N GLU A 19 -3.14 2.15 8.71
CA GLU A 19 -3.31 3.26 9.63
C GLU A 19 -1.91 3.80 10.02
N PRO A 20 -1.77 5.12 10.25
CA PRO A 20 -0.47 5.71 10.65
C PRO A 20 0.17 4.98 11.85
N ASP A 21 -0.65 4.67 12.85
CA ASP A 21 -0.21 4.00 14.08
C ASP A 21 0.11 2.51 13.86
N GLY A 22 -0.35 1.94 12.75
CA GLY A 22 -0.15 0.53 12.38
C GLY A 22 1.12 0.26 11.56
N LEU A 23 1.79 1.30 11.04
CA LEU A 23 2.92 1.14 10.12
C LEU A 23 4.06 0.31 10.71
N GLN A 24 4.47 0.59 11.95
CA GLN A 24 5.59 -0.12 12.58
C GLN A 24 5.26 -1.57 12.90
N GLY A 25 4.03 -1.85 13.36
CA GLY A 25 3.56 -3.22 13.59
C GLY A 25 3.54 -4.01 12.30
N TRP A 26 3.02 -3.43 11.22
CA TRP A 26 2.98 -4.07 9.91
C TRP A 26 4.38 -4.32 9.32
N LEU A 27 5.29 -3.35 9.44
CA LEU A 27 6.68 -3.48 8.99
C LEU A 27 7.43 -4.62 9.68
N ALA A 28 7.10 -4.94 10.94
CA ALA A 28 7.71 -6.05 11.67
C ALA A 28 7.40 -7.42 11.05
N ASP A 29 6.26 -7.54 10.36
CA ASP A 29 5.84 -8.76 9.67
C ASP A 29 6.25 -8.79 8.19
N GLN A 30 6.87 -7.71 7.68
CA GLN A 30 7.28 -7.63 6.29
C GLN A 30 8.70 -8.16 6.05
N PRO A 31 8.99 -8.68 4.85
CA PRO A 31 10.36 -8.94 4.43
C PRO A 31 11.21 -7.66 4.45
N ASP A 32 12.50 -7.79 4.78
CA ASP A 32 13.46 -6.68 4.87
C ASP A 32 13.46 -5.73 3.66
N HIS A 33 13.26 -6.29 2.45
CA HIS A 33 13.28 -5.49 1.22
C HIS A 33 12.10 -4.50 1.14
N VAL A 34 10.94 -4.83 1.72
CA VAL A 34 9.77 -3.96 1.76
C VAL A 34 10.03 -2.75 2.66
N GLY A 35 10.56 -2.98 3.86
CA GLY A 35 10.91 -1.90 4.78
C GLY A 35 11.99 -0.97 4.21
N ARG A 36 13.00 -1.52 3.53
CA ARG A 36 14.03 -0.70 2.85
C ARG A 36 13.45 0.15 1.73
N TRP A 37 12.56 -0.44 0.93
CA TRP A 37 11.89 0.28 -0.16
C TRP A 37 11.03 1.44 0.38
N LEU A 38 10.17 1.19 1.36
CA LEU A 38 9.32 2.23 1.94
C LEU A 38 10.14 3.36 2.58
N ASN A 39 11.21 3.04 3.30
CA ASN A 39 12.13 4.04 3.83
C ASN A 39 12.80 4.86 2.72
N SER A 40 13.19 4.23 1.60
CA SER A 40 13.78 4.95 0.46
C SER A 40 12.79 5.91 -0.22
N MET A 41 11.49 5.60 -0.13
CA MET A 41 10.41 6.42 -0.66
C MET A 41 9.95 7.52 0.32
N GLY A 42 10.45 7.51 1.57
CA GLY A 42 9.98 8.41 2.62
C GLY A 42 8.51 8.18 2.98
N PHE A 43 8.05 6.93 2.94
CA PHE A 43 6.66 6.60 3.22
C PHE A 43 6.38 6.60 4.73
N GLU A 44 5.41 7.41 5.16
CA GLU A 44 5.07 7.62 6.58
C GLU A 44 3.64 7.13 6.92
N ALA A 45 2.93 6.52 5.96
CA ALA A 45 1.51 6.18 6.08
C ALA A 45 0.62 7.39 6.47
N SER A 46 0.95 8.58 5.98
CA SER A 46 0.09 9.77 6.16
C SER A 46 -1.26 9.60 5.47
N LEU A 47 -2.29 10.30 5.97
CA LEU A 47 -3.64 10.24 5.41
C LEU A 47 -3.64 10.63 3.92
N GLY A 48 -4.14 9.75 3.07
CA GLY A 48 -4.18 9.95 1.61
C GLY A 48 -2.84 9.74 0.90
N GLN A 49 -1.77 9.36 1.62
CA GLN A 49 -0.50 8.96 1.03
C GLN A 49 -0.60 7.54 0.45
N THR A 50 0.14 7.29 -0.62
CA THR A 50 0.25 5.95 -1.23
C THR A 50 1.69 5.75 -1.69
N CYS A 51 2.19 4.52 -1.58
CA CYS A 51 3.48 4.10 -2.12
C CYS A 51 3.24 2.93 -3.09
N LEU A 52 3.67 3.09 -4.35
CA LEU A 52 3.50 2.14 -5.46
C LEU A 52 4.85 1.84 -6.10
#